data_AF-A0A1Y4R9D2-F1
#
_entry.id   AF-A0A1Y4R9D2-F1
#
_cell.length_a   1.000
_cell.length_b   1.000
_cell.length_c   1.000
_cell.angle_alpha   90.00
_cell.angle_beta   90.00
_cell.angle_gamma   90.00
#
_symmetry.space_group_name_H-M   'P 1'
#
loop_
_entity.id
_entity.type
_entity.pdbx_description
1 polymer ?
#
loop_
_entity_poly.entity_id
_entity_poly.type
_entity_poly.pdbx_seq_one_letter_code
_entity_poly.pdbx_strand_id
1 'polypeptide(L)'
;MTRKMNFIPHIDDYEWIRNQMKEDLKYRLETRHERTSLGRPLYYRINVQIIMTQECPYHCPFCIERKNPMKGQIDIEKQKEALRKVLREHPAARLTITGGEPGLYPEYVKELADIYKEYSDNIFLSINTSGYSKELNGLGHINLSVNDYVKPNPEDFPDCTVQTIVHNEDMNLKNIKEYMNKINAQSFSFRFLSSLERHDYNINILNELQENDEIDLHTFRVGDFFIYATFNYNGKHARITLGDMYQQTHNDYEDGYSNIIIHPDGHIGVNWN
;
A
#
# COMPACT_ATOMS: atom_id res chain seq x y z
N MET A 1 1.16 19.78 8.53
CA MET A 1 0.78 20.23 7.16
C MET A 1 0.84 19.04 6.21
N THR A 2 -0.29 18.37 5.92
CA THR A 2 -0.29 17.20 5.01
C THR A 2 -0.30 17.67 3.55
N ARG A 3 0.74 18.39 3.12
CA ARG A 3 0.77 18.98 1.77
C ARG A 3 1.23 17.93 0.79
N LYS A 4 0.33 17.52 -0.11
CA LYS A 4 0.76 16.92 -1.37
C LYS A 4 1.51 18.01 -2.14
N MET A 5 2.77 17.76 -2.44
CA MET A 5 3.62 18.67 -3.21
C MET A 5 3.80 18.09 -4.62
N ASN A 6 4.05 18.94 -5.60
CA ASN A 6 4.49 18.53 -6.94
C ASN A 6 6.02 18.67 -7.11
N PHE A 7 6.74 18.82 -6.00
CA PHE A 7 8.19 18.84 -5.91
C PHE A 7 8.61 18.10 -4.63
N ILE A 8 9.85 17.64 -4.58
CA ILE A 8 10.49 17.09 -3.38
C ILE A 8 11.44 18.18 -2.85
N PRO A 9 11.29 18.65 -1.60
CA PRO A 9 12.31 19.53 -1.00
C PRO A 9 13.61 18.74 -0.85
N HIS A 10 14.76 19.41 -0.79
CA HIS A 10 16.00 18.72 -0.47
C HIS A 10 15.89 18.05 0.90
N ILE A 11 16.25 16.77 0.97
CA ILE A 11 16.18 15.96 2.20
C ILE A 11 17.61 15.56 2.59
N ASP A 12 18.08 16.11 3.70
CA ASP A 12 19.46 15.85 4.17
C ASP A 12 19.62 14.41 4.69
N ASP A 13 18.64 13.95 5.48
CA ASP A 13 18.68 12.65 6.15
C ASP A 13 17.28 12.11 6.51
N TYR A 14 17.26 10.93 7.12
CA TYR A 14 16.03 10.28 7.55
C TYR A 14 15.39 10.95 8.78
N GLU A 15 16.13 11.76 9.55
CA GLU A 15 15.59 12.51 10.68
C GLU A 15 14.61 13.58 10.20
N TRP A 16 14.93 14.25 9.08
CA TRP A 16 14.00 15.17 8.42
C TRP A 16 12.66 14.50 8.11
N ILE A 17 12.68 13.28 7.57
CA ILE A 17 11.47 12.50 7.26
C ILE A 17 10.66 12.24 8.52
N ARG A 18 11.30 11.75 9.59
CA ARG A 18 10.60 11.47 10.86
C ARG A 18 9.95 12.71 11.46
N ASN A 19 10.64 13.85 11.39
CA ASN A 19 10.07 15.12 11.82
C ASN A 19 8.81 15.47 11.01
N GLN A 20 8.80 15.26 9.69
CA GLN A 20 7.59 15.43 8.89
C GLN A 20 6.49 14.45 9.26
N MET A 21 6.81 13.17 9.51
CA MET A 21 5.83 12.15 9.94
C MET A 21 5.15 12.55 11.25
N LYS A 22 5.94 12.99 12.25
CA LYS A 22 5.45 13.45 13.55
C LYS A 22 4.54 14.68 13.41
N GLU A 23 4.93 15.66 12.61
CA GLU A 23 4.11 16.86 12.37
C GLU A 23 2.83 16.56 11.56
N ASP A 24 2.86 15.56 10.67
CA ASP A 24 1.66 15.08 9.95
C ASP A 24 0.68 14.39 10.90
N LEU A 25 1.17 13.51 11.79
CA LEU A 25 0.35 12.87 12.82
C LEU A 25 -0.26 13.90 13.78
N LYS A 26 0.57 14.77 14.37
CA LYS A 26 0.12 15.84 15.27
C LYS A 26 -0.97 16.69 14.65
N TYR A 27 -0.76 17.15 13.42
CA TYR A 27 -1.77 17.92 12.68
C TYR A 27 -3.10 17.18 12.56
N ARG A 28 -3.09 15.85 12.33
CA ARG A 28 -4.33 15.08 12.21
C ARG A 28 -5.02 14.89 13.56
N LEU A 29 -4.26 14.60 14.61
CA LEU A 29 -4.80 14.53 15.97
C LEU A 29 -5.41 15.88 16.40
N GLU A 30 -4.86 17.00 15.95
CA GLU A 30 -5.41 18.33 16.26
C GLU A 30 -6.63 18.71 15.41
N THR A 31 -6.76 18.20 14.19
CA THR A 31 -7.75 18.69 13.21
C THR A 31 -8.83 17.69 12.80
N ARG A 32 -8.72 16.44 13.24
CA ARG A 32 -9.72 15.39 13.00
C ARG A 32 -10.53 15.21 14.27
N HIS A 33 -11.86 15.26 14.15
CA HIS A 33 -12.76 15.17 15.29
C HIS A 33 -13.96 14.23 15.04
N GLU A 34 -14.17 13.80 13.79
CA GLU A 34 -15.17 12.78 13.47
C GLU A 34 -14.81 11.46 14.16
N ARG A 35 -15.84 10.71 14.58
CA ARG A 35 -15.68 9.43 15.27
C ARG A 35 -16.56 8.38 14.63
N THR A 36 -16.03 7.16 14.63
CA THR A 36 -16.71 5.94 14.20
C THR A 36 -16.66 4.91 15.32
N SER A 37 -17.20 3.71 15.10
CA SER A 37 -17.11 2.62 16.08
C SER A 37 -15.68 2.14 16.34
N LEU A 38 -14.74 2.50 15.46
CA LEU A 38 -13.32 2.14 15.54
C LEU A 38 -12.45 3.26 16.14
N GLY A 39 -13.04 4.40 16.52
CA GLY A 39 -12.31 5.58 16.99
C GLY A 39 -12.33 6.72 15.96
N ARG A 40 -11.24 7.47 15.86
CA ARG A 40 -11.14 8.66 15.00
C ARG A 40 -10.34 8.38 13.71
N PRO A 41 -10.95 8.47 12.51
CA PRO A 41 -10.20 8.36 11.27
C PRO A 41 -9.28 9.58 11.07
N LEU A 42 -7.98 9.34 10.95
CA LEU A 42 -6.97 10.40 10.77
C LEU A 42 -6.81 10.83 9.30
N TYR A 43 -7.43 10.08 8.38
CA TYR A 43 -7.48 10.36 6.95
C TYR A 43 -8.92 10.51 6.48
N TYR A 44 -9.19 11.50 5.63
CA TYR A 44 -10.50 11.64 4.97
C TYR A 44 -10.87 10.42 4.12
N ARG A 45 -9.87 9.74 3.55
CA ARG A 45 -10.03 8.51 2.79
C ARG A 45 -9.13 7.46 3.42
N ILE A 46 -9.73 6.64 4.28
CA ILE A 46 -9.06 5.51 4.92
C ILE A 46 -8.89 4.39 3.89
N ASN A 47 -7.76 3.68 3.97
CA ASN A 47 -7.59 2.42 3.26
C ASN A 47 -8.06 1.28 4.16
N VAL A 48 -9.01 0.50 3.65
CA VAL A 48 -9.44 -0.77 4.23
C VAL A 48 -8.64 -1.87 3.54
N GLN A 49 -7.83 -2.59 4.30
CA GLN A 49 -7.04 -3.71 3.82
C GLN A 49 -7.70 -5.02 4.24
N ILE A 50 -8.07 -5.87 3.29
CA ILE A 50 -8.52 -7.22 3.57
C ILE A 50 -7.36 -8.17 3.37
N ILE A 51 -7.02 -8.93 4.42
CA ILE A 51 -6.06 -10.02 4.37
C ILE A 51 -6.89 -11.30 4.24
N MET A 52 -7.03 -11.81 3.02
CA MET A 52 -7.94 -12.93 2.73
C MET A 52 -7.54 -14.20 3.47
N THR A 53 -6.29 -14.64 3.28
CA THR A 53 -5.75 -15.89 3.79
C THR A 53 -4.28 -15.72 4.16
N GLN A 54 -3.67 -16.77 4.72
CA GLN A 54 -2.21 -16.90 4.84
C GLN A 54 -1.63 -17.87 3.79
N GLU A 55 -2.48 -18.42 2.91
CA GLU A 55 -2.08 -19.41 1.92
C GLU A 55 -1.49 -18.73 0.68
N CYS A 56 -0.21 -18.97 0.42
CA CYS A 56 0.48 -18.48 -0.76
C CYS A 56 1.43 -19.57 -1.28
N PRO A 57 1.40 -19.90 -2.58
CA PRO A 57 2.32 -20.91 -3.14
C PRO A 57 3.77 -20.40 -3.17
N TYR A 58 3.99 -19.09 -3.04
CA TYR A 58 5.31 -18.46 -3.07
C TYR A 58 5.88 -18.25 -1.67
N HIS A 59 7.20 -18.43 -1.55
CA HIS A 59 7.95 -18.36 -0.29
C HIS A 59 8.92 -17.18 -0.28
N CYS A 60 8.41 -15.98 -0.57
CA CYS A 60 9.23 -14.78 -0.68
C CYS A 60 9.86 -14.41 0.68
N PRO A 61 11.19 -14.30 0.80
CA PRO A 61 11.88 -14.01 2.06
C PRO A 61 11.65 -12.59 2.58
N PHE A 62 11.09 -11.70 1.77
CA PHE A 62 10.73 -10.34 2.14
C PHE A 62 9.26 -10.16 2.55
N CYS A 63 8.42 -11.19 2.46
CA CYS A 63 6.99 -11.07 2.77
C CYS A 63 6.78 -10.77 4.26
N ILE A 64 6.21 -9.60 4.56
CA ILE A 64 5.99 -9.15 5.94
C ILE A 64 4.87 -9.95 6.61
N GLU A 65 3.82 -10.30 5.85
CA GLU A 65 2.69 -11.10 6.33
C GLU A 65 3.14 -12.53 6.70
N ARG A 66 4.08 -13.12 5.95
CA ARG A 66 4.62 -14.44 6.30
C ARG A 66 5.52 -14.40 7.53
N LYS A 67 6.27 -13.32 7.72
CA LYS A 67 7.11 -13.11 8.92
C LYS A 67 6.27 -12.78 10.16
N ASN A 68 5.12 -12.16 9.95
CA ASN A 68 4.21 -11.70 11.00
C ASN A 68 2.78 -12.16 10.64
N PRO A 69 2.51 -13.48 10.68
CA PRO A 69 1.25 -14.03 10.23
C PRO A 69 0.10 -13.48 11.08
N MET A 70 -0.97 -13.06 10.40
CA MET A 70 -2.19 -12.65 11.09
C MET A 70 -2.78 -13.87 11.79
N LYS A 71 -3.23 -13.65 13.04
CA LYS A 71 -3.92 -14.67 13.83
C LYS A 71 -5.36 -14.85 13.30
N GLY A 72 -5.92 -16.05 13.51
CA GLY A 72 -7.28 -16.39 13.12
C GLY A 72 -7.36 -17.43 12.00
N GLN A 73 -8.41 -18.25 12.01
CA GLN A 73 -8.74 -19.17 10.91
C GLN A 73 -9.59 -18.43 9.87
N ILE A 74 -9.45 -18.80 8.60
CA ILE A 74 -10.22 -18.18 7.52
C ILE A 74 -11.72 -18.40 7.76
N ASP A 75 -12.47 -17.30 7.82
CA ASP A 75 -13.93 -17.27 7.93
C ASP A 75 -14.47 -16.24 6.93
N ILE A 76 -14.79 -16.74 5.74
CA ILE A 76 -15.22 -15.94 4.58
C ILE A 76 -16.43 -15.07 4.92
N GLU A 77 -17.44 -15.64 5.58
CA GLU A 77 -18.68 -14.91 5.85
C GLU A 77 -18.48 -13.81 6.90
N LYS A 78 -17.68 -14.07 7.95
CA LYS A 78 -17.32 -13.02 8.90
C LYS A 78 -16.48 -11.92 8.27
N GLN A 79 -15.55 -12.24 7.39
CA GLN A 79 -14.74 -11.24 6.70
C GLN A 79 -15.61 -10.37 5.76
N LYS A 80 -16.60 -10.94 5.07
CA LYS A 80 -17.61 -10.19 4.31
C LYS A 80 -18.49 -9.31 5.20
N GLU A 81 -18.96 -9.81 6.35
CA GLU A 81 -19.75 -9.04 7.31
C GLU A 81 -18.95 -7.85 7.88
N ALA A 82 -17.70 -8.10 8.25
CA ALA A 82 -16.76 -7.08 8.71
C ALA A 82 -16.57 -5.98 7.65
N LEU A 83 -16.40 -6.35 6.37
CA LEU A 83 -16.29 -5.37 5.29
C LEU A 83 -17.54 -4.50 5.18
N ARG A 84 -18.74 -5.11 5.18
CA ARG A 84 -20.00 -4.35 5.14
C ARG A 84 -20.12 -3.39 6.32
N LYS A 85 -19.74 -3.81 7.52
CA LYS A 85 -19.76 -2.97 8.72
C LYS A 85 -18.83 -1.76 8.57
N VAL A 86 -17.60 -1.99 8.12
CA VAL A 86 -16.61 -0.91 7.93
C VAL A 86 -17.07 0.08 6.86
N LEU A 87 -17.56 -0.39 5.72
CA LEU A 87 -17.93 0.50 4.61
C LEU A 87 -19.15 1.37 4.91
N ARG A 88 -20.07 0.92 5.79
CA ARG A 88 -21.19 1.77 6.26
C ARG A 88 -20.72 3.00 7.03
N GLU A 89 -19.61 2.88 7.78
CA GLU A 89 -19.00 4.00 8.50
C GLU A 89 -17.97 4.76 7.65
N HIS A 90 -17.47 4.13 6.59
CA HIS A 90 -16.45 4.66 5.68
C HIS A 90 -16.81 4.48 4.19
N PRO A 91 -17.89 5.12 3.70
CA PRO A 91 -18.31 4.96 2.31
C PRO A 91 -17.24 5.46 1.33
N ALA A 92 -16.46 6.49 1.69
CA ALA A 92 -15.38 7.01 0.86
C ALA A 92 -14.04 6.24 0.98
N ALA A 93 -14.04 5.07 1.63
CA ALA A 93 -12.84 4.26 1.79
C ALA A 93 -12.29 3.75 0.45
N ARG A 94 -10.98 3.50 0.41
CA ARG A 94 -10.35 2.67 -0.62
C ARG A 94 -10.28 1.24 -0.12
N LEU A 95 -10.39 0.27 -1.02
CA LEU A 95 -10.22 -1.14 -0.69
C LEU A 95 -8.93 -1.70 -1.29
N THR A 96 -8.14 -2.37 -0.47
CA THR A 96 -7.02 -3.20 -0.89
C THR A 96 -7.30 -4.65 -0.50
N ILE A 97 -7.40 -5.53 -1.49
CA ILE A 97 -7.51 -6.98 -1.28
C ILE A 97 -6.09 -7.58 -1.41
N THR A 98 -5.66 -8.28 -0.37
CA THR A 98 -4.31 -8.86 -0.25
C THR A 98 -4.36 -10.06 0.70
N GLY A 99 -3.21 -10.52 1.19
CA GLY A 99 -3.05 -11.69 2.03
C GLY A 99 -2.14 -12.68 1.32
N GLY A 100 -2.32 -13.97 1.58
CA GLY A 100 -1.57 -15.04 0.94
C GLY A 100 -1.47 -14.89 -0.58
N GLU A 101 -2.35 -15.51 -1.35
CA GLU A 101 -2.47 -15.25 -2.78
C GLU A 101 -3.94 -15.14 -3.17
N PRO A 102 -4.46 -13.92 -3.43
CA PRO A 102 -5.85 -13.72 -3.84
C PRO A 102 -6.27 -14.54 -5.06
N GLY A 103 -5.35 -14.79 -6.00
CA GLY A 103 -5.60 -15.59 -7.20
C GLY A 103 -5.91 -17.06 -6.94
N LEU A 104 -5.71 -17.56 -5.71
CA LEU A 104 -6.20 -18.90 -5.31
C LEU A 104 -7.72 -18.92 -5.08
N TYR A 105 -8.36 -17.76 -4.85
CA TYR A 105 -9.78 -17.65 -4.50
C TYR A 105 -10.49 -16.54 -5.31
N PRO A 106 -10.49 -16.61 -6.66
CA PRO A 106 -10.99 -15.54 -7.51
C PRO A 106 -12.49 -15.22 -7.28
N GLU A 107 -13.33 -16.25 -7.07
CA GLU A 107 -14.74 -16.03 -6.73
C GLU A 107 -14.91 -15.28 -5.41
N TYR A 108 -14.07 -15.55 -4.42
CA TYR A 108 -14.13 -14.81 -3.16
C TYR A 108 -13.68 -13.35 -3.33
N VAL A 109 -12.65 -13.08 -4.14
CA VAL A 109 -12.25 -11.72 -4.51
C VAL A 109 -13.40 -10.96 -5.17
N LYS A 110 -14.11 -11.61 -6.09
CA LYS A 110 -15.26 -11.04 -6.79
C LYS A 110 -16.38 -10.66 -5.82
N GLU A 111 -16.72 -11.54 -4.88
CA GLU A 111 -17.72 -11.23 -3.84
C GLU A 111 -17.33 -10.03 -2.98
N LEU A 112 -16.04 -9.89 -2.62
CA LEU A 112 -15.54 -8.72 -1.90
C LEU A 112 -15.62 -7.44 -2.74
N ALA A 113 -15.33 -7.53 -4.04
CA ALA A 113 -15.45 -6.41 -4.97
C ALA A 113 -16.91 -5.97 -5.15
N ASP A 114 -17.84 -6.93 -5.23
CA ASP A 114 -19.28 -6.65 -5.31
C ASP A 114 -19.77 -5.96 -4.03
N ILE A 115 -19.35 -6.43 -2.84
CA ILE A 115 -19.65 -5.76 -1.57
C ILE A 115 -19.09 -4.33 -1.55
N TYR A 116 -17.86 -4.12 -2.00
CA TYR A 116 -17.27 -2.78 -2.05
C TYR A 116 -18.08 -1.85 -2.94
N LYS A 117 -18.50 -2.32 -4.11
CA LYS A 117 -19.32 -1.54 -5.04
C LYS A 117 -20.71 -1.22 -4.48
N GLU A 118 -21.31 -2.11 -3.70
CA GLU A 118 -22.63 -1.92 -3.11
C GLU A 118 -22.61 -0.99 -1.88
N TYR A 119 -21.59 -1.07 -1.03
CA TYR A 119 -21.57 -0.40 0.27
C TYR A 119 -20.63 0.81 0.36
N SER A 120 -19.99 1.23 -0.74
CA SER A 120 -19.05 2.34 -0.76
C SER A 120 -19.29 3.29 -1.95
N ASP A 121 -18.61 4.42 -1.95
CA ASP A 121 -18.55 5.38 -3.06
C ASP A 121 -17.70 4.86 -4.24
N ASN A 122 -17.21 3.61 -4.15
CA ASN A 122 -16.41 2.93 -5.16
C ASN A 122 -15.20 3.77 -5.63
N ILE A 123 -14.51 4.43 -4.67
CA ILE A 123 -13.42 5.36 -4.94
C ILE A 123 -12.23 4.68 -5.64
N PHE A 124 -11.80 3.53 -5.11
CA PHE A 124 -10.69 2.75 -5.66
C PHE A 124 -10.61 1.38 -4.98
N LEU A 125 -10.68 0.31 -5.79
CA LEU A 125 -10.39 -1.06 -5.37
C LEU A 125 -9.08 -1.50 -6.02
N SER A 126 -8.16 -2.05 -5.24
CA SER A 126 -6.96 -2.71 -5.75
C SER A 126 -6.77 -4.11 -5.20
N ILE A 127 -6.16 -4.98 -6.02
CA ILE A 127 -5.87 -6.37 -5.70
C ILE A 127 -4.36 -6.58 -5.83
N ASN A 128 -3.70 -6.96 -4.74
CA ASN A 128 -2.29 -7.33 -4.76
C ASN A 128 -2.17 -8.83 -5.01
N THR A 129 -1.52 -9.23 -6.10
CA THR A 129 -1.42 -10.65 -6.50
C THR A 129 -0.03 -10.97 -7.06
N SER A 130 0.36 -12.23 -6.96
CA SER A 130 1.49 -12.83 -7.67
C SER A 130 1.19 -13.17 -9.13
N GLY A 131 -0.05 -13.00 -9.58
CA GLY A 131 -0.52 -13.33 -10.91
C GLY A 131 -0.94 -14.79 -11.08
N TYR A 132 -1.34 -15.46 -9.98
CA TYR A 132 -1.73 -16.87 -10.00
C TYR A 132 -2.97 -17.14 -10.89
N SER A 133 -3.94 -16.23 -10.91
CA SER A 133 -5.15 -16.35 -11.71
C SER A 133 -5.46 -15.06 -12.48
N LYS A 134 -5.76 -15.21 -13.78
CA LYS A 134 -6.21 -14.12 -14.66
C LYS A 134 -7.69 -13.76 -14.45
N GLU A 135 -8.44 -14.58 -13.71
CA GLU A 135 -9.85 -14.31 -13.38
C GLU A 135 -10.03 -13.07 -12.51
N LEU A 136 -8.94 -12.56 -11.92
CA LEU A 136 -8.92 -11.30 -11.19
C LEU A 136 -9.07 -10.07 -12.09
N ASN A 137 -8.80 -10.21 -13.40
CA ASN A 137 -8.89 -9.09 -14.34
C ASN A 137 -10.30 -8.51 -14.38
N GLY A 138 -10.39 -7.17 -14.28
CA GLY A 138 -11.65 -6.44 -14.29
C GLY A 138 -12.40 -6.38 -12.95
N LEU A 139 -11.96 -7.10 -11.91
CA LEU A 139 -12.54 -7.00 -10.57
C LEU A 139 -12.08 -5.74 -9.82
N GLY A 140 -10.92 -5.20 -10.19
CA GLY A 140 -10.34 -3.98 -9.65
C GLY A 140 -8.96 -3.70 -10.25
N HIS A 141 -8.27 -2.71 -9.71
CA HIS A 141 -6.92 -2.37 -10.16
C HIS A 141 -5.90 -3.41 -9.71
N ILE A 142 -5.22 -4.07 -10.65
CA ILE A 142 -4.24 -5.10 -10.34
C ILE A 142 -2.88 -4.46 -9.97
N ASN A 143 -2.39 -4.73 -8.77
CA ASN A 143 -0.98 -4.55 -8.41
C ASN A 143 -0.29 -5.91 -8.54
N LEU A 144 0.43 -6.13 -9.64
CA LEU A 144 1.04 -7.41 -10.00
C LEU A 144 2.47 -7.48 -9.45
N SER A 145 2.74 -8.45 -8.58
CA SER A 145 4.09 -8.61 -8.01
C SER A 145 5.05 -9.23 -9.03
N VAL A 146 6.15 -8.55 -9.34
CA VAL A 146 7.20 -9.03 -10.25
C VAL A 146 8.58 -8.89 -9.61
N ASN A 147 9.23 -10.01 -9.28
CA ASN A 147 10.52 -10.08 -8.61
C ASN A 147 11.19 -11.46 -8.84
N ASP A 148 12.29 -11.73 -8.14
CA ASP A 148 13.05 -12.97 -8.34
C ASP A 148 12.30 -14.27 -7.98
N TYR A 149 11.28 -14.18 -7.12
CA TYR A 149 10.48 -15.32 -6.65
C TYR A 149 9.14 -15.42 -7.36
N VAL A 150 8.66 -14.34 -7.95
CA VAL A 150 7.31 -14.20 -8.52
C VAL A 150 7.44 -13.52 -9.89
N LYS A 151 7.22 -14.27 -10.97
CA LYS A 151 7.49 -13.83 -12.35
C LYS A 151 6.27 -14.03 -13.28
N PRO A 152 5.11 -13.44 -12.97
CA PRO A 152 3.97 -13.45 -13.88
C PRO A 152 4.31 -12.63 -15.14
N ASN A 153 3.59 -12.88 -16.24
CA ASN A 153 3.67 -12.03 -17.42
C ASN A 153 2.72 -10.83 -17.25
N PRO A 154 3.20 -9.56 -17.21
CA PRO A 154 2.32 -8.39 -17.09
C PRO A 154 1.29 -8.25 -18.23
N GLU A 155 1.57 -8.79 -19.42
CA GLU A 155 0.64 -8.75 -20.55
C GLU A 155 -0.66 -9.54 -20.28
N ASP A 156 -0.61 -10.49 -19.34
CA ASP A 156 -1.79 -11.24 -18.91
C ASP A 156 -2.71 -10.45 -17.98
N PHE A 157 -2.27 -9.27 -17.53
CA PHE A 157 -2.98 -8.39 -16.60
C PHE A 157 -3.03 -6.96 -17.18
N PRO A 158 -3.99 -6.67 -18.07
CA PRO A 158 -4.11 -5.36 -18.72
C PRO A 158 -4.18 -4.23 -17.69
N ASP A 159 -3.51 -3.12 -17.98
CA ASP A 159 -3.45 -1.92 -17.13
C ASP A 159 -2.94 -2.13 -15.70
N CYS A 160 -2.31 -3.28 -15.42
CA CYS A 160 -1.76 -3.54 -14.11
C CYS A 160 -0.64 -2.56 -13.75
N THR A 161 -0.45 -2.36 -12.45
CA THR A 161 0.77 -1.76 -11.91
C THR A 161 1.72 -2.88 -11.53
N VAL A 162 2.85 -2.96 -12.23
CA VAL A 162 3.95 -3.86 -11.86
C VAL A 162 4.55 -3.36 -10.55
N GLN A 163 4.48 -4.19 -9.53
CA GLN A 163 4.93 -3.90 -8.19
C GLN A 163 6.12 -4.75 -7.82
N THR A 164 7.13 -4.12 -7.22
CA THR A 164 8.30 -4.84 -6.74
C THR A 164 8.85 -4.22 -5.46
N ILE A 165 9.53 -5.05 -4.67
CA ILE A 165 10.28 -4.62 -3.49
C ILE A 165 11.71 -4.38 -3.94
N VAL A 166 12.30 -3.28 -3.47
CA VAL A 166 13.68 -2.91 -3.77
C VAL A 166 14.47 -2.86 -2.47
N HIS A 167 15.63 -3.52 -2.49
CA HIS A 167 16.60 -3.45 -1.42
C HIS A 167 17.20 -2.03 -1.34
N ASN A 168 17.78 -1.63 -0.21
CA ASN A 168 18.19 -0.23 -0.03
C ASN A 168 19.33 0.17 -0.92
N GLU A 169 20.30 -0.74 -1.06
CA GLU A 169 21.44 -0.63 -1.95
C GLU A 169 20.99 -0.45 -3.41
N ASP A 170 19.81 -0.99 -3.75
CA ASP A 170 19.25 -0.95 -5.09
C ASP A 170 18.21 0.15 -5.31
N MET A 171 17.78 0.84 -4.24
CA MET A 171 16.79 1.92 -4.30
C MET A 171 17.47 3.22 -4.75
N ASN A 172 17.84 3.26 -6.02
CA ASN A 172 18.42 4.40 -6.71
C ASN A 172 17.80 4.55 -8.12
N LEU A 173 17.93 5.74 -8.70
CA LEU A 173 17.20 6.13 -9.90
C LEU A 173 17.67 5.35 -11.12
N LYS A 174 18.97 5.03 -11.17
CA LYS A 174 19.55 4.21 -12.23
C LYS A 174 18.86 2.84 -12.28
N ASN A 175 18.81 2.14 -11.15
CA ASN A 175 18.20 0.80 -11.07
C ASN A 175 16.69 0.84 -11.37
N ILE A 176 15.99 1.86 -10.87
CA ILE A 176 14.56 2.06 -11.15
C ILE A 176 14.32 2.25 -12.65
N LYS A 177 15.06 3.14 -13.31
CA LYS A 177 14.96 3.37 -14.76
C LYS A 177 15.27 2.11 -15.56
N GLU A 178 16.34 1.40 -15.19
CA GLU A 178 16.68 0.12 -15.82
C GLU A 178 15.56 -0.91 -15.69
N TYR A 179 14.95 -1.04 -14.52
CA TYR A 179 13.83 -1.95 -14.30
C TYR A 179 12.61 -1.56 -15.15
N MET A 180 12.24 -0.27 -15.16
CA MET A 180 11.14 0.24 -15.98
C MET A 180 11.36 -0.02 -17.47
N ASN A 181 12.59 0.10 -17.97
CA ASN A 181 12.91 -0.13 -19.38
C ASN A 181 12.87 -1.63 -19.76
N LYS A 182 13.19 -2.53 -18.83
CA LYS A 182 13.23 -3.99 -19.06
C LYS A 182 11.84 -4.64 -19.09
N ILE A 183 10.86 -4.07 -18.40
CA ILE A 183 9.52 -4.67 -18.24
C ILE A 183 8.51 -4.03 -19.19
N ASN A 184 7.76 -4.87 -19.91
CA ASN A 184 6.65 -4.44 -20.77
C ASN A 184 5.39 -4.15 -19.93
N ALA A 185 5.38 -3.00 -19.27
CA ALA A 185 4.24 -2.45 -18.54
C ALA A 185 4.26 -0.92 -18.58
N GLN A 186 3.10 -0.30 -18.32
CA GLN A 186 2.94 1.16 -18.32
C GLN A 186 3.00 1.78 -16.92
N SER A 187 2.65 1.01 -15.88
CA SER A 187 2.59 1.51 -14.50
C SER A 187 3.47 0.68 -13.57
N PHE A 188 4.20 1.35 -12.68
CA PHE A 188 5.17 0.75 -11.78
C PHE A 188 4.99 1.19 -10.33
N SER A 189 5.27 0.30 -9.38
CA SER A 189 5.25 0.57 -7.95
C SER A 189 6.49 -0.03 -7.29
N PHE A 190 7.46 0.82 -7.00
CA PHE A 190 8.66 0.45 -6.26
C PHE A 190 8.41 0.65 -4.77
N ARG A 191 8.58 -0.41 -4.00
CA ARG A 191 8.38 -0.40 -2.54
C ARG A 191 9.71 -0.63 -1.85
N PHE A 192 9.99 0.16 -0.83
CA PHE A 192 11.12 -0.13 0.05
C PHE A 192 10.90 -1.48 0.75
N LEU A 193 12.00 -2.20 0.97
CA LEU A 193 12.01 -3.35 1.87
C LEU A 193 11.89 -2.88 3.33
N SER A 194 10.65 -2.82 3.81
CA SER A 194 10.31 -2.45 5.19
C SER A 194 10.26 -3.65 6.13
N SER A 195 10.51 -3.41 7.42
CA SER A 195 10.27 -4.36 8.50
C SER A 195 9.88 -3.64 9.79
N LEU A 196 9.34 -4.38 10.76
CA LEU A 196 8.91 -3.83 12.05
C LEU A 196 10.08 -3.31 12.90
N GLU A 197 11.28 -3.91 12.76
CA GLU A 197 12.47 -3.57 13.55
C GLU A 197 13.36 -2.52 12.89
N ARG A 198 12.99 -2.09 11.68
CA ARG A 198 13.85 -1.23 10.88
C ARG A 198 13.53 0.23 11.10
N HIS A 199 14.54 0.93 11.58
CA HIS A 199 14.46 2.34 11.91
C HIS A 199 14.69 3.28 10.72
N ASP A 200 15.78 3.09 9.97
CA ASP A 200 16.22 4.09 8.98
C ASP A 200 16.31 3.50 7.57
N TYR A 201 16.10 4.38 6.58
CA TYR A 201 16.09 4.03 5.17
C TYR A 201 17.00 4.95 4.36
N ASN A 202 17.67 4.40 3.35
CA ASN A 202 18.40 5.19 2.38
C ASN A 202 17.39 5.88 1.46
N ILE A 203 17.16 7.16 1.69
CA ILE A 203 16.18 7.98 0.98
C ILE A 203 16.78 8.83 -0.14
N ASN A 204 18.05 8.61 -0.51
CA ASN A 204 18.75 9.40 -1.53
C ASN A 204 17.99 9.44 -2.86
N ILE A 205 17.26 8.37 -3.19
CA ILE A 205 16.38 8.32 -4.35
C ILE A 205 15.41 9.50 -4.45
N LEU A 206 14.93 10.05 -3.33
CA LEU A 206 14.00 11.18 -3.34
C LEU A 206 14.67 12.44 -3.90
N ASN A 207 15.92 12.70 -3.51
CA ASN A 207 16.72 13.80 -4.07
C ASN A 207 17.08 13.50 -5.54
N GLU A 208 17.48 12.27 -5.87
CA GLU A 208 17.78 11.87 -7.25
C GLU A 208 16.59 12.08 -8.19
N LEU A 209 15.36 11.81 -7.74
CA LEU A 209 14.14 12.08 -8.52
C LEU A 209 13.94 13.57 -8.78
N GLN A 210 14.23 14.42 -7.79
CA GLN A 210 14.06 15.87 -7.91
C GLN A 210 15.11 16.54 -8.79
N GLU A 211 16.32 16.01 -8.78
CA GLU A 211 17.49 16.60 -9.45
C GLU A 211 17.63 16.13 -10.90
N ASN A 212 16.80 15.16 -11.34
CA ASN A 212 16.92 14.57 -12.67
C ASN A 212 15.91 15.13 -13.67
N ASP A 213 16.41 15.83 -14.69
CA ASP A 213 15.58 16.50 -15.72
C ASP A 213 14.75 15.55 -16.60
N GLU A 214 15.02 14.23 -16.59
CA GLU A 214 14.21 13.25 -17.33
C GLU A 214 12.98 12.78 -16.53
N ILE A 215 12.85 13.20 -15.27
CA ILE A 215 11.78 12.80 -14.37
C ILE A 215 10.73 13.91 -14.30
N ASP A 216 9.50 13.55 -14.67
CA ASP A 216 8.34 14.42 -14.50
C ASP A 216 7.65 14.06 -13.18
N LEU A 217 7.98 14.80 -12.12
CA LEU A 217 7.48 14.56 -10.77
C LEU A 217 6.07 15.13 -10.59
N HIS A 218 5.15 14.32 -10.08
CA HIS A 218 3.72 14.67 -9.98
C HIS A 218 3.25 14.89 -8.55
N THR A 219 3.65 14.00 -7.64
CA THR A 219 3.22 14.07 -6.24
C THR A 219 4.36 13.61 -5.36
N PHE A 220 4.58 14.34 -4.28
CA PHE A 220 5.37 13.95 -3.12
C PHE A 220 4.55 14.18 -1.86
N ARG A 221 4.60 13.23 -0.94
CA ARG A 221 3.93 13.31 0.35
C ARG A 221 4.67 12.50 1.40
N VAL A 222 4.88 13.10 2.55
CA VAL A 222 5.18 12.39 3.80
C VAL A 222 3.89 12.35 4.61
N GLY A 223 3.42 11.15 4.93
CA GLY A 223 2.34 10.88 5.88
C GLY A 223 2.91 10.62 7.27
N ASP A 224 2.07 10.21 8.20
CA ASP A 224 2.40 9.85 9.58
C ASP A 224 3.29 8.60 9.75
N PHE A 225 3.32 7.71 8.75
CA PHE A 225 4.20 6.54 8.75
C PHE A 225 4.69 6.14 7.34
N PHE A 226 4.45 6.97 6.32
CA PHE A 226 4.83 6.62 4.94
C PHE A 226 5.39 7.79 4.16
N ILE A 227 6.20 7.48 3.15
CA ILE A 227 6.58 8.40 2.07
C ILE A 227 5.99 7.89 0.77
N TYR A 228 5.49 8.80 -0.04
CA TYR A 228 4.91 8.51 -1.34
C TYR A 228 5.38 9.54 -2.36
N ALA A 229 5.97 9.07 -3.47
CA ALA A 229 6.31 9.89 -4.62
C ALA A 229 5.76 9.26 -5.91
N THR A 230 5.21 10.06 -6.82
CA THR A 230 4.82 9.62 -8.17
C THR A 230 5.50 10.46 -9.22
N PHE A 231 5.93 9.82 -10.30
CA PHE A 231 6.60 10.46 -11.40
C PHE A 231 6.36 9.71 -12.70
N ASN A 232 6.62 10.37 -13.82
CA ASN A 232 6.72 9.73 -15.12
C ASN A 232 8.17 9.69 -15.58
N TYR A 233 8.51 8.62 -16.30
CA TYR A 233 9.79 8.46 -16.99
C TYR A 233 9.55 7.69 -18.29
N ASN A 234 10.02 8.23 -19.42
CA ASN A 234 9.94 7.59 -20.73
C ASN A 234 8.51 7.09 -21.10
N GLY A 235 7.51 7.94 -20.86
CA GLY A 235 6.10 7.63 -21.13
C GLY A 235 5.44 6.64 -20.14
N LYS A 236 6.17 6.15 -19.15
CA LYS A 236 5.69 5.20 -18.12
C LYS A 236 5.45 5.93 -16.81
N HIS A 237 4.42 5.52 -16.08
CA HIS A 237 4.09 6.03 -14.75
C HIS A 237 4.70 5.17 -13.65
N ALA A 238 5.27 5.79 -12.63
CA ALA A 238 5.86 5.09 -11.51
C ALA A 238 5.51 5.75 -10.18
N ARG A 239 5.48 4.93 -9.12
CA ARG A 239 5.45 5.37 -7.74
C ARG A 239 6.57 4.75 -6.93
N ILE A 240 7.12 5.52 -6.00
CA ILE A 240 7.94 5.03 -4.89
C ILE A 240 7.11 5.12 -3.61
N THR A 241 7.13 4.05 -2.82
CA THR A 241 6.45 4.00 -1.53
C THR A 241 7.37 3.43 -0.46
N LEU A 242 7.60 4.20 0.60
CA LEU A 242 8.18 3.73 1.84
C LEU A 242 7.07 3.63 2.89
N GLY A 243 6.79 2.45 3.41
CA GLY A 243 6.02 2.30 4.64
C GLY A 243 6.99 2.12 5.80
N ASP A 244 7.13 3.11 6.66
CA ASP A 244 7.91 2.99 7.90
C ASP A 244 7.07 2.25 8.94
N MET A 245 7.19 0.92 8.91
CA MET A 245 6.39 0.05 9.77
C MET A 245 6.81 0.17 11.24
N TYR A 246 8.07 0.52 11.51
CA TYR A 246 8.52 0.83 12.88
C TYR A 246 7.78 2.08 13.39
N GLN A 247 7.76 3.16 12.60
CA GLN A 247 7.01 4.37 12.97
C GLN A 247 5.52 4.05 13.14
N GLN A 248 4.95 3.21 12.28
CA GLN A 248 3.55 2.85 12.37
C GLN A 248 3.20 2.15 13.69
N THR A 249 4.03 1.24 14.20
CA THR A 249 3.78 0.51 15.45
C THR A 249 4.13 1.31 16.72
N HIS A 250 4.90 2.39 16.58
CA HIS A 250 5.37 3.22 17.70
C HIS A 250 4.70 4.61 17.77
N ASN A 251 3.88 4.95 16.78
CA ASN A 251 3.06 6.16 16.81
C ASN A 251 2.02 6.08 17.93
N ASP A 252 1.93 7.13 18.74
CA ASP A 252 0.78 7.33 19.63
C ASP A 252 -0.37 7.94 18.85
N TYR A 253 -1.27 7.06 18.40
CA TYR A 253 -2.46 7.49 17.67
C TYR A 253 -3.59 7.97 18.59
N GLU A 254 -3.44 7.90 19.92
CA GLU A 254 -4.53 8.10 20.87
C GLU A 254 -5.74 7.20 20.54
N ASP A 255 -6.92 7.80 20.31
CA ASP A 255 -8.13 7.15 19.81
C ASP A 255 -8.21 7.08 18.27
N GLY A 256 -7.16 7.50 17.59
CA GLY A 256 -7.09 7.66 16.15
C GLY A 256 -6.61 6.42 15.39
N TYR A 257 -6.89 6.39 14.09
CA TYR A 257 -6.34 5.38 13.20
C TYR A 257 -6.14 5.89 11.77
N SER A 258 -5.13 5.32 11.11
CA SER A 258 -4.71 5.69 9.76
C SER A 258 -5.05 4.64 8.70
N ASN A 259 -5.30 3.41 9.13
CA ASN A 259 -5.72 2.30 8.28
C ASN A 259 -6.59 1.31 9.06
N ILE A 260 -7.45 0.59 8.33
CA ILE A 260 -8.28 -0.49 8.86
C ILE A 260 -7.81 -1.80 8.22
N ILE A 261 -7.67 -2.85 9.01
CA ILE A 261 -7.27 -4.18 8.56
C ILE A 261 -8.38 -5.17 8.94
N ILE A 262 -8.88 -5.92 7.96
CA ILE A 262 -9.81 -7.01 8.20
C ILE A 262 -9.02 -8.32 8.05
N HIS A 263 -8.96 -9.06 9.15
CA HIS A 263 -8.21 -10.31 9.28
C HIS A 263 -8.96 -11.48 8.62
N PRO A 264 -8.28 -12.61 8.35
CA PRO A 264 -8.90 -13.80 7.77
C PRO A 264 -10.14 -14.31 8.51
N ASP A 265 -10.21 -14.12 9.83
CA ASP A 265 -11.32 -14.55 10.69
C ASP A 265 -12.46 -13.51 10.83
N GLY A 266 -12.34 -12.38 10.12
CA GLY A 266 -13.26 -11.26 10.19
C GLY A 266 -13.01 -10.29 11.35
N HIS A 267 -11.95 -10.48 12.14
CA HIS A 267 -11.54 -9.47 13.12
C HIS A 267 -11.19 -8.15 12.42
N ILE A 268 -11.69 -7.03 12.94
CA ILE A 268 -11.40 -5.68 12.45
C ILE A 268 -10.35 -5.07 13.38
N GLY A 269 -9.14 -4.91 12.87
CA GLY A 269 -8.05 -4.17 13.50
C GLY A 269 -7.91 -2.76 12.91
N VAL A 270 -7.25 -1.90 13.68
CA VAL A 270 -6.84 -0.56 13.24
C VAL A 270 -5.35 -0.38 13.48
N ASN A 271 -4.68 0.30 12.55
CA ASN A 271 -3.21 0.39 12.49
C ASN A 271 -2.54 -1.00 12.44
N TRP A 272 -1.22 -1.04 12.22
CA TRP A 272 -0.46 -2.28 12.39
C TRP A 272 0.01 -2.31 13.84
N ASN A 273 -0.55 -3.23 14.64
CA ASN A 273 -0.26 -3.44 16.07
C ASN A 273 -0.10 -4.94 16.36
#